data_AF-A0A0N0N266-F1
#
_entry.id   AF-A0A0N0N266-F1
#
_cell.length_a   1.000
_cell.length_b   1.000
_cell.length_c   1.000
_cell.angle_alpha   90.00
_cell.angle_beta   90.00
_cell.angle_gamma   90.00
#
_symmetry.space_group_name_H-M   'P 1'
#
loop_
_entity.id
_entity.type
_entity.pdbx_description
1 polymer ?
#
loop_
_entity_poly.entity_id
_entity_poly.type
_entity_poly.pdbx_seq_one_letter_code
_entity_poly.pdbx_strand_id
1 'polypeptide(L)'
;MSDAAQPTAAEVRAAAEAVKTALDRHLAAVEGRPGENAQSVNEAFNELAAAAEVYDELLYERYDEVTPFDIPGSVPPYTGPEEPDAISVLIRRDYIVAEPQRLLAQAQRVEDAEGEEVAGRGTGEASGTVRALDIVFGEFEPDEIASRHKEFGLEEGDSTLWVTALDEPAEAGEWLETPFEQPDPKRVVCRFDASAVFDEETEDEETEDEDLTDEDLGQDPELDPVLDDEDLEPLDADR
;
A
#
# COMPACT_ATOMS: atom_id res chain seq x y z
N MET A 1 35.57 -21.57 -23.09
CA MET A 1 34.23 -21.46 -23.69
C MET A 1 33.54 -22.78 -23.34
N SER A 2 32.81 -22.83 -22.23
CA SER A 2 32.14 -24.05 -21.79
C SER A 2 31.02 -24.38 -22.77
N ASP A 3 31.06 -25.58 -23.32
CA ASP A 3 30.00 -26.19 -24.11
C ASP A 3 28.89 -26.60 -23.14
N ALA A 4 28.09 -25.64 -22.68
CA ALA A 4 26.86 -25.92 -21.95
C ALA A 4 25.85 -26.48 -22.96
N ALA A 5 25.41 -27.72 -22.75
CA ALA A 5 24.43 -28.35 -23.62
C ALA A 5 23.15 -27.51 -23.64
N GLN A 6 22.74 -27.08 -24.83
CA GLN A 6 21.48 -26.36 -25.05
C GLN A 6 20.29 -27.21 -24.60
N PRO A 7 19.27 -26.62 -23.95
CA PRO A 7 18.08 -27.36 -23.54
C PRO A 7 17.40 -28.07 -24.70
N THR A 8 16.77 -29.19 -24.41
CA THR A 8 16.00 -29.95 -25.38
C THR A 8 14.56 -29.45 -25.43
N ALA A 9 13.90 -29.64 -26.57
CA ALA A 9 12.46 -29.37 -26.70
C ALA A 9 11.60 -30.28 -25.78
N ALA A 10 12.17 -31.35 -25.24
CA ALA A 10 11.49 -32.20 -24.26
C ALA A 10 11.52 -31.55 -22.87
N GLU A 11 12.64 -30.95 -22.48
CA GLU A 11 12.78 -30.19 -21.21
C GLU A 11 11.87 -28.97 -21.19
N VAL A 12 11.82 -28.19 -22.28
CA VAL A 12 10.89 -27.04 -22.38
C VAL A 12 9.43 -27.48 -22.23
N ARG A 13 9.04 -28.62 -22.85
CA ARG A 13 7.68 -29.17 -22.67
C ARG A 13 7.44 -29.67 -21.25
N ALA A 14 8.42 -30.30 -20.62
CA ALA A 14 8.30 -30.76 -19.25
C ALA A 14 8.11 -29.58 -18.28
N ALA A 15 8.84 -28.48 -18.48
CA ALA A 15 8.67 -27.26 -17.71
C ALA A 15 7.28 -26.62 -17.94
N ALA A 16 6.79 -26.58 -19.18
CA ALA A 16 5.42 -26.13 -19.46
C ALA A 16 4.35 -26.97 -18.75
N GLU A 17 4.53 -28.29 -18.67
CA GLU A 17 3.62 -29.17 -17.90
C GLU A 17 3.75 -28.96 -16.38
N ALA A 18 4.94 -28.63 -15.89
CA ALA A 18 5.15 -28.27 -14.47
C ALA A 18 4.38 -26.99 -14.10
N VAL A 19 4.40 -25.97 -14.96
CA VAL A 19 3.62 -24.73 -14.78
C VAL A 19 2.13 -25.03 -14.70
N LYS A 20 1.58 -25.83 -15.62
CA LYS A 20 0.16 -26.22 -15.60
C LYS A 20 -0.21 -26.96 -14.32
N THR A 21 0.64 -27.90 -13.90
CA THR A 21 0.42 -28.67 -12.66
C THR A 21 0.45 -27.77 -11.43
N ALA A 22 1.36 -26.79 -11.38
CA ALA A 22 1.44 -25.83 -10.29
C ALA A 22 0.24 -24.88 -10.29
N LEU A 23 -0.25 -24.48 -11.47
CA LEU A 23 -1.45 -23.66 -11.60
C LEU A 23 -2.70 -24.38 -11.08
N ASP A 24 -2.86 -25.65 -11.44
CA ASP A 24 -3.96 -26.48 -10.92
C ASP A 24 -3.88 -26.64 -9.39
N ARG A 25 -2.67 -26.78 -8.83
CA ARG A 25 -2.46 -26.86 -7.37
C ARG A 25 -2.80 -25.55 -6.68
N HIS A 26 -2.37 -24.43 -7.25
CA HIS A 26 -2.70 -23.10 -6.73
C HIS A 26 -4.22 -22.87 -6.75
N LEU A 27 -4.90 -23.20 -7.85
CA LEU A 27 -6.35 -23.10 -7.93
C LEU A 27 -7.04 -23.98 -6.86
N ALA A 28 -6.60 -25.24 -6.70
CA ALA A 28 -7.14 -26.12 -5.67
C ALA A 28 -6.92 -25.58 -4.24
N ALA A 29 -5.79 -24.92 -3.99
CA ALA A 29 -5.51 -24.27 -2.70
C ALA A 29 -6.44 -23.07 -2.45
N VAL A 30 -6.75 -22.30 -3.50
CA VAL A 30 -7.68 -21.16 -3.44
C VAL A 30 -9.12 -21.63 -3.25
N GLU A 31 -9.57 -22.63 -4.00
CA GLU A 31 -10.93 -23.18 -3.95
C GLU A 31 -11.26 -23.87 -2.62
N GLY A 32 -10.24 -24.29 -1.86
CA GLY A 32 -10.40 -24.93 -0.56
C GLY A 32 -10.80 -24.02 0.62
N ARG A 33 -11.12 -22.73 0.41
CA ARG A 33 -11.31 -21.75 1.51
C ARG A 33 -12.71 -21.77 2.15
N PRO A 34 -12.75 -21.76 3.51
CA PRO A 34 -12.91 -20.48 4.20
C PRO A 34 -11.93 -20.29 5.39
N GLY A 35 -11.41 -19.07 5.58
CA GLY A 35 -10.89 -18.58 6.88
C GLY A 35 -9.38 -18.62 7.12
N GLU A 36 -8.73 -19.78 7.14
CA GLU A 36 -7.42 -19.94 7.83
C GLU A 36 -6.21 -20.30 6.93
N ASN A 37 -6.41 -20.59 5.65
CA ASN A 37 -5.35 -21.09 4.76
C ASN A 37 -4.66 -19.99 3.92
N ALA A 38 -4.19 -18.91 4.54
CA ALA A 38 -3.37 -17.92 3.83
C ALA A 38 -1.98 -18.48 3.47
N GLN A 39 -1.41 -19.29 4.36
CA GLN A 39 -0.08 -19.86 4.18
C GLN A 39 -0.02 -20.87 3.03
N SER A 40 -0.97 -21.81 2.92
CA SER A 40 -0.95 -22.83 1.86
C SER A 40 -1.18 -22.25 0.45
N VAL A 41 -1.97 -21.16 0.36
CA VAL A 41 -2.17 -20.44 -0.90
C VAL A 41 -0.88 -19.72 -1.30
N ASN A 42 -0.20 -19.08 -0.34
CA ASN A 42 1.08 -18.43 -0.58
C ASN A 42 2.17 -19.44 -0.99
N GLU A 43 2.24 -20.60 -0.31
CA GLU A 43 3.16 -21.69 -0.68
C GLU A 43 2.89 -22.19 -2.11
N ALA A 44 1.62 -22.46 -2.46
CA ALA A 44 1.27 -22.89 -3.81
C ALA A 44 1.52 -21.80 -4.87
N PHE A 45 1.38 -20.53 -4.52
CA PHE A 45 1.75 -19.40 -5.37
C PHE A 45 3.26 -19.38 -5.63
N ASN A 46 4.09 -19.55 -4.59
CA ASN A 46 5.55 -19.59 -4.73
C ASN A 46 6.01 -20.77 -5.59
N GLU A 47 5.36 -21.93 -5.46
CA GLU A 47 5.62 -23.09 -6.34
C GLU A 47 5.28 -22.80 -7.81
N LEU A 48 4.17 -22.11 -8.07
CA LEU A 48 3.77 -21.69 -9.41
C LEU A 48 4.77 -20.69 -9.99
N ALA A 49 5.18 -19.70 -9.20
CA ALA A 49 6.17 -18.70 -9.62
C ALA A 49 7.50 -19.36 -10.00
N ALA A 50 8.02 -20.26 -9.15
CA ALA A 50 9.26 -20.99 -9.43
C ALA A 50 9.16 -21.88 -10.68
N ALA A 51 8.03 -22.56 -10.89
CA ALA A 51 7.82 -23.39 -12.08
C ALA A 51 7.79 -22.55 -13.37
N ALA A 52 7.21 -21.35 -13.30
CA ALA A 52 7.14 -20.43 -14.43
C ALA A 52 8.49 -19.79 -14.76
N GLU A 53 9.30 -19.43 -13.77
CA GLU A 53 10.67 -18.94 -13.98
C GLU A 53 11.55 -19.99 -14.71
N VAL A 54 11.50 -21.25 -14.27
CA VAL A 54 12.22 -22.35 -14.94
C VAL A 54 11.74 -22.55 -16.38
N TYR A 55 10.43 -22.40 -16.63
CA TYR A 55 9.90 -22.50 -17.99
C TYR A 55 10.39 -21.34 -18.87
N ASP A 56 10.38 -20.11 -18.36
CA ASP A 56 10.81 -18.92 -19.08
C ASP A 56 12.31 -18.97 -19.42
N GLU A 57 13.15 -19.40 -18.47
CA GLU A 57 14.59 -19.62 -18.69
C GLU A 57 14.83 -20.64 -19.81
N LEU A 58 14.20 -21.81 -19.74
CA LEU A 58 14.36 -22.86 -20.76
C LEU A 58 13.77 -22.45 -22.12
N LEU A 59 12.69 -21.66 -22.13
CA LEU A 59 12.08 -21.12 -23.34
C LEU A 59 13.03 -20.14 -24.02
N TYR A 60 13.63 -19.24 -23.25
CA TYR A 60 14.60 -18.26 -23.71
C TYR A 60 15.87 -18.93 -24.24
N GLU A 61 16.48 -19.82 -23.44
CA GLU A 61 17.71 -20.51 -23.83
C GLU A 61 17.55 -21.30 -25.14
N ARG A 62 16.37 -21.91 -25.36
CA ARG A 62 16.15 -22.79 -26.51
C ARG A 62 15.58 -22.10 -27.75
N TYR A 63 14.72 -21.12 -27.56
CA TYR A 63 13.94 -20.51 -28.63
C TYR A 63 14.15 -19.00 -28.76
N ASP A 64 14.89 -18.35 -27.85
CA ASP A 64 15.07 -16.89 -27.79
C ASP A 64 13.72 -16.15 -27.69
N GLU A 65 12.76 -16.77 -26.99
CA GLU A 65 11.41 -16.28 -26.76
C GLU A 65 11.18 -16.13 -25.25
N VAL A 66 10.33 -15.18 -24.87
CA VAL A 66 9.98 -14.88 -23.48
C VAL A 66 8.45 -14.93 -23.34
N THR A 67 7.97 -15.34 -22.18
CA THR A 67 6.52 -15.31 -21.90
C THR A 67 6.03 -13.86 -21.71
N PRO A 68 4.79 -13.53 -22.10
CA PRO A 68 4.24 -12.19 -21.91
C PRO A 68 3.78 -11.91 -20.47
N PHE A 69 4.02 -12.83 -19.53
CA PHE A 69 3.58 -12.72 -18.15
C PHE A 69 4.77 -12.35 -17.27
N ASP A 70 4.77 -11.15 -16.71
CA ASP A 70 5.68 -10.80 -15.64
C ASP A 70 5.15 -11.38 -14.33
N ILE A 71 5.99 -12.12 -13.61
CA ILE A 71 5.70 -12.53 -12.24
C ILE A 71 6.25 -11.44 -11.34
N PRO A 72 5.41 -10.68 -10.62
CA PRO A 72 5.89 -9.73 -9.64
C PRO A 72 6.75 -10.46 -8.62
N GLY A 73 8.01 -10.02 -8.52
CA GLY A 73 9.05 -10.45 -7.59
C GLY A 73 8.74 -11.70 -6.76
N SER A 74 9.21 -12.86 -7.23
CA SER A 74 9.42 -14.03 -6.37
C SER A 74 10.35 -13.62 -5.23
N VAL A 75 9.77 -13.25 -4.10
CA VAL A 75 10.54 -13.10 -2.87
C VAL A 75 11.01 -14.52 -2.50
N PRO A 76 12.32 -14.74 -2.29
CA PRO A 76 12.80 -16.05 -1.85
C PRO A 76 12.04 -16.50 -0.60
N PRO A 77 11.86 -17.82 -0.39
CA PRO A 77 11.21 -18.31 0.82
C PRO A 77 11.86 -17.71 2.07
N TYR A 78 11.04 -17.20 2.99
CA TYR A 78 11.53 -16.65 4.24
C TYR A 78 12.33 -17.71 5.01
N THR A 79 13.54 -17.37 5.43
CA THR A 79 14.42 -18.27 6.22
C THR A 79 14.81 -17.68 7.57
N GLY A 80 14.10 -16.66 8.04
CA GLY A 80 14.33 -16.02 9.33
C GLY A 80 13.62 -16.72 10.50
N PRO A 81 13.64 -16.15 11.72
CA PRO A 81 12.97 -16.71 12.89
C PRO A 81 11.44 -16.76 12.71
N GLU A 82 10.79 -17.81 13.21
CA GLU A 82 9.32 -17.96 13.20
C GLU A 82 8.62 -16.90 14.07
N GLU A 83 9.24 -16.53 15.20
CA GLU A 83 8.77 -15.49 16.12
C GLU A 83 9.87 -14.41 16.25
N PRO A 84 9.87 -13.35 15.43
CA PRO A 84 10.90 -12.31 15.50
C PRO A 84 10.68 -11.38 16.71
N ASP A 85 11.75 -11.13 17.46
CA ASP A 85 11.74 -10.20 18.60
C ASP A 85 11.75 -8.72 18.18
N ALA A 86 12.17 -8.43 16.94
CA ALA A 86 12.23 -7.09 16.36
C ALA A 86 11.99 -7.10 14.84
N ILE A 87 11.48 -5.99 14.32
CA ILE A 87 11.24 -5.79 12.89
C ILE A 87 11.78 -4.44 12.40
N SER A 88 12.15 -4.37 11.13
CA SER A 88 12.45 -3.14 10.40
C SER A 88 11.45 -2.98 9.25
N VAL A 89 10.87 -1.78 9.13
CA VAL A 89 9.96 -1.40 8.04
C VAL A 89 10.67 -0.41 7.14
N LEU A 90 10.84 -0.79 5.86
CA LEU A 90 11.41 0.07 4.84
C LEU A 90 10.29 0.49 3.90
N ILE A 91 10.21 1.78 3.60
CA ILE A 91 9.16 2.34 2.74
C ILE A 91 9.83 3.16 1.65
N ARG A 92 9.57 2.81 0.39
CA ARG A 92 9.81 3.67 -0.76
C ARG A 92 8.48 4.32 -1.13
N ARG A 93 8.44 5.64 -1.17
CA ARG A 93 7.33 6.43 -1.70
C ARG A 93 7.85 7.28 -2.83
N ASP A 94 7.27 7.12 -4.01
CA ASP A 94 7.59 7.97 -5.15
C ASP A 94 6.60 9.15 -5.17
N TYR A 95 7.08 10.34 -5.53
CA TYR A 95 6.26 11.53 -5.67
C TYR A 95 6.49 12.20 -7.02
N ILE A 96 5.42 12.70 -7.62
CA ILE A 96 5.46 13.60 -8.76
C ILE A 96 5.34 15.03 -8.24
N VAL A 97 6.25 15.91 -8.66
CA VAL A 97 6.14 17.35 -8.36
C VAL A 97 5.15 17.99 -9.34
N ALA A 98 3.85 17.84 -9.05
CA ALA A 98 2.76 18.28 -9.91
C ALA A 98 2.54 19.80 -9.86
N GLU A 99 2.69 20.42 -8.69
CA GLU A 99 2.52 21.87 -8.50
C GLU A 99 3.81 22.53 -7.94
N PRO A 100 4.86 22.73 -8.76
CA PRO A 100 6.12 23.35 -8.33
C PRO A 100 6.00 24.68 -7.59
N GLN A 101 5.01 25.50 -7.96
CA GLN A 101 4.78 26.81 -7.35
C GLN A 101 4.25 26.69 -5.92
N ARG A 102 3.43 25.67 -5.64
CA ARG A 102 2.93 25.39 -4.30
C ARG A 102 4.07 24.92 -3.39
N LEU A 103 4.94 24.05 -3.90
CA LEU A 103 6.14 23.61 -3.21
C LEU A 103 7.05 24.78 -2.82
N LEU A 104 7.33 25.69 -3.76
CA LEU A 104 8.10 26.91 -3.51
C LEU A 104 7.44 27.80 -2.44
N ALA A 105 6.11 27.96 -2.49
CA ALA A 105 5.38 28.76 -1.51
C ALA A 105 5.34 28.12 -0.11
N GLN A 106 5.44 26.79 0.01
CA GLN A 106 5.60 26.12 1.31
C GLN A 106 7.01 26.36 1.87
N ALA A 107 8.04 26.16 1.06
CA ALA A 107 9.41 26.42 1.49
C ALA A 107 9.64 27.87 1.95
N GLN A 108 9.07 28.85 1.22
CA GLN A 108 9.14 30.25 1.64
C GLN A 108 8.46 30.49 2.99
N ARG A 109 7.31 29.83 3.25
CA ARG A 109 6.61 29.96 4.55
C ARG A 109 7.42 29.40 5.72
N VAL A 110 8.14 28.30 5.50
CA VAL A 110 9.07 27.73 6.50
C VAL A 110 10.20 28.71 6.78
N GLU A 111 10.86 29.22 5.74
CA GLU A 111 11.95 30.20 5.88
C GLU A 111 11.49 31.49 6.58
N ASP A 112 10.28 31.99 6.25
CA ASP A 112 9.70 33.17 6.89
C ASP A 112 9.37 32.95 8.38
N ALA A 113 9.03 31.71 8.76
CA ALA A 113 8.67 31.34 10.13
C ALA A 113 9.91 31.10 11.02
N GLU A 114 10.97 30.53 10.47
CA GLU A 114 12.19 30.16 11.20
C GLU A 114 13.26 31.29 11.24
N GLY A 115 13.10 32.34 10.41
CA GLY A 115 14.05 33.47 10.36
C GLY A 115 15.41 33.09 9.74
N GLU A 116 16.45 33.92 9.94
CA GLU A 116 17.78 33.74 9.32
C GLU A 116 18.50 32.43 9.73
N GLU A 117 17.96 31.60 10.63
CA GLU A 117 18.59 30.36 11.11
C GLU A 117 18.58 29.23 10.06
N VAL A 118 17.72 29.29 9.03
CA VAL A 118 17.63 28.29 7.93
C VAL A 118 18.61 28.57 6.78
N ALA A 119 19.11 29.80 6.66
CA ALA A 119 19.96 30.20 5.54
C ALA A 119 21.28 29.41 5.44
N GLY A 120 21.62 28.59 6.45
CA GLY A 120 22.79 27.72 6.49
C GLY A 120 22.52 26.21 6.54
N ARG A 121 21.26 25.74 6.48
CA ARG A 121 20.93 24.31 6.63
C ARG A 121 21.00 23.50 5.33
N GLY A 122 21.11 24.17 4.18
CA GLY A 122 21.24 23.52 2.89
C GLY A 122 22.68 23.14 2.56
N THR A 123 22.93 21.86 2.30
CA THR A 123 24.16 21.40 1.65
C THR A 123 24.12 21.75 0.15
N GLY A 124 24.47 22.99 -0.21
CA GLY A 124 24.94 23.33 -1.56
C GLY A 124 24.14 24.37 -2.36
N GLU A 125 24.66 24.68 -3.55
CA GLU A 125 24.21 25.68 -4.54
C GLU A 125 22.81 25.43 -5.15
N ALA A 126 21.96 24.61 -4.51
CA ALA A 126 20.65 24.24 -5.02
C ALA A 126 19.72 25.47 -5.07
N SER A 127 18.90 25.54 -6.12
CA SER A 127 17.97 26.63 -6.39
C SER A 127 16.64 26.11 -6.91
N GLY A 128 15.58 26.91 -6.77
CA GLY A 128 14.23 26.56 -7.20
C GLY A 128 13.65 25.39 -6.42
N THR A 129 12.98 24.48 -7.11
CA THR A 129 12.26 23.35 -6.51
C THR A 129 13.16 22.41 -5.70
N VAL A 130 14.42 22.22 -6.09
CA VAL A 130 15.36 21.35 -5.36
C VAL A 130 15.66 21.90 -3.96
N ARG A 131 15.88 23.21 -3.83
CA ARG A 131 16.02 23.87 -2.53
C ARG A 131 14.73 23.79 -1.73
N ALA A 132 13.58 23.96 -2.38
CA ALA A 132 12.29 23.85 -1.70
C ALA A 132 12.02 22.43 -1.16
N LEU A 133 12.43 21.38 -1.87
CA LEU A 133 12.39 20.00 -1.36
C LEU A 133 13.28 19.83 -0.14
N ASP A 134 14.52 20.33 -0.17
CA ASP A 134 15.45 20.26 0.96
C ASP A 134 14.87 20.95 2.22
N ILE A 135 14.25 22.11 2.06
CA ILE A 135 13.59 22.83 3.15
C ILE A 135 12.39 22.06 3.68
N VAL A 136 11.49 21.61 2.80
CA VAL A 136 10.26 20.92 3.21
C VAL A 136 10.58 19.58 3.89
N PHE A 137 11.47 18.76 3.31
CA PHE A 137 11.87 17.49 3.92
C PHE A 137 12.81 17.64 5.12
N GLY A 138 13.38 18.84 5.32
CA GLY A 138 14.15 19.18 6.51
C GLY A 138 13.30 19.63 7.70
N GLU A 139 12.13 20.22 7.43
CA GLU A 139 11.20 20.75 8.46
C GLU A 139 10.12 19.75 8.85
N PHE A 140 9.51 19.07 7.88
CA PHE A 140 8.35 18.20 8.12
C PHE A 140 8.76 16.73 8.23
N GLU A 141 8.08 15.99 9.12
CA GLU A 141 8.27 14.55 9.23
C GLU A 141 7.80 13.84 7.94
N PRO A 142 8.45 12.74 7.52
CA PRO A 142 8.07 12.02 6.31
C PRO A 142 6.60 11.59 6.27
N ASP A 143 6.01 11.23 7.42
CA ASP A 143 4.60 10.83 7.50
C ASP A 143 3.65 12.04 7.45
N GLU A 144 4.09 13.22 7.92
CA GLU A 144 3.34 14.45 7.72
C GLU A 144 3.29 14.82 6.24
N ILE A 145 4.44 14.76 5.55
CA ILE A 145 4.52 14.99 4.11
C ILE A 145 3.64 14.00 3.35
N ALA A 146 3.68 12.72 3.72
CA ALA A 146 2.82 11.71 3.11
C ALA A 146 1.33 12.03 3.31
N SER A 147 0.91 12.35 4.54
CA SER A 147 -0.50 12.65 4.84
C SER A 147 -1.03 13.91 4.14
N ARG A 148 -0.16 14.88 3.84
CA ARG A 148 -0.52 16.21 3.31
C ARG A 148 0.20 16.52 2.01
N HIS A 149 0.57 15.50 1.22
CA HIS A 149 1.41 15.64 0.02
C HIS A 149 0.87 16.68 -0.99
N LYS A 150 -0.46 16.74 -1.17
CA LYS A 150 -1.14 17.72 -2.04
C LYS A 150 -0.97 19.18 -1.56
N GLU A 151 -0.76 19.41 -0.27
CA GLU A 151 -0.46 20.76 0.25
C GLU A 151 0.95 21.23 -0.10
N PHE A 152 1.86 20.28 -0.37
CA PHE A 152 3.22 20.54 -0.83
C PHE A 152 3.33 20.58 -2.36
N GLY A 153 2.24 20.34 -3.08
CA GLY A 153 2.23 20.28 -4.54
C GLY A 153 2.84 19.00 -5.10
N LEU A 154 2.81 17.94 -4.28
CA LEU A 154 3.22 16.59 -4.64
C LEU A 154 1.97 15.77 -4.95
N GLU A 155 2.10 14.84 -5.89
CA GLU A 155 1.15 13.76 -6.16
C GLU A 155 1.85 12.44 -5.84
N GLU A 156 1.14 11.50 -5.22
CA GLU A 156 1.67 10.17 -4.91
C GLU A 156 1.88 9.36 -6.20
N GLY A 157 3.04 8.75 -6.32
CA GLY A 157 3.35 7.75 -7.33
C GLY A 157 3.32 6.35 -6.73
N ASP A 158 4.10 5.44 -7.32
CA ASP A 158 4.21 4.08 -6.79
C ASP A 158 4.83 4.07 -5.39
N SER A 159 4.42 3.09 -4.57
CA SER A 159 5.04 2.86 -3.28
C SER A 159 5.31 1.37 -3.06
N THR A 160 6.39 1.10 -2.33
CA THR A 160 6.71 -0.24 -1.88
C THR A 160 7.02 -0.22 -0.39
N LEU A 161 6.41 -1.15 0.35
CA LEU A 161 6.68 -1.39 1.75
C LEU A 161 7.29 -2.78 1.92
N TRP A 162 8.42 -2.85 2.62
CA TRP A 162 9.06 -4.08 3.06
C TRP A 162 9.04 -4.17 4.58
N VAL A 163 8.65 -5.32 5.11
CA VAL A 163 8.83 -5.67 6.52
C VAL A 163 9.88 -6.76 6.62
N THR A 164 10.91 -6.52 7.42
CA THR A 164 12.03 -7.45 7.62
C THR A 164 12.17 -7.84 9.08
N ALA A 165 12.46 -9.10 9.33
CA ALA A 165 12.77 -9.59 10.67
C ALA A 165 14.23 -9.31 11.03
N LEU A 166 14.46 -8.90 12.28
CA LEU A 166 15.78 -8.77 12.88
C LEU A 166 15.98 -9.85 13.93
N ASP A 167 17.23 -10.30 14.11
CA ASP A 167 17.57 -11.26 15.16
C ASP A 167 17.59 -10.60 16.55
N GLU A 168 18.01 -9.33 16.62
CA GLU A 168 18.13 -8.56 17.86
C GLU A 168 17.64 -7.11 17.61
N PRO A 169 17.06 -6.45 18.63
CA PRO A 169 16.67 -5.05 18.52
C PRO A 169 17.90 -4.14 18.46
N ALA A 170 17.85 -3.08 17.63
CA ALA A 170 18.91 -2.08 17.56
C ALA A 170 19.08 -1.31 18.88
N GLU A 171 20.31 -0.92 19.21
CA GLU A 171 20.55 -0.10 20.39
C GLU A 171 20.09 1.36 20.17
N ALA A 172 19.57 1.99 21.22
CA ALA A 172 19.09 3.37 21.12
C ALA A 172 20.23 4.34 20.74
N GLY A 173 20.06 5.02 19.60
CA GLY A 173 21.04 5.98 19.08
C GLY A 173 22.13 5.37 18.21
N GLU A 174 22.08 4.07 17.95
CA GLU A 174 22.88 3.43 16.91
C GLU A 174 22.38 3.90 15.53
N TRP A 175 23.26 4.57 14.79
CA TRP A 175 22.99 4.92 13.41
C TRP A 175 23.22 3.66 12.57
N LEU A 176 22.19 3.20 11.87
CA LEU A 176 22.36 2.15 10.87
C LEU A 176 23.45 2.60 9.89
N GLU A 177 24.48 1.78 9.68
CA GLU A 177 25.58 2.13 8.77
C GLU A 177 25.08 2.21 7.31
N THR A 178 24.13 1.33 6.93
CA THR A 178 23.54 1.25 5.59
C THR A 178 22.01 1.24 5.64
N PRO A 179 21.35 2.34 6.05
CA PRO A 179 19.90 2.38 6.28
C PRO A 179 19.06 2.18 5.01
N PHE A 180 19.68 2.30 3.84
CA PHE A 180 19.05 2.20 2.52
C PHE A 180 19.59 1.04 1.68
N GLU A 181 20.33 0.11 2.29
CA GLU A 181 20.67 -1.14 1.61
C GLU A 181 19.39 -1.93 1.34
N GLN A 182 19.30 -2.57 0.18
CA GLN A 182 18.13 -3.38 -0.13
C GLN A 182 17.94 -4.44 0.95
N PRO A 183 16.70 -4.64 1.43
CA PRO A 183 16.45 -5.64 2.46
C PRO A 183 16.91 -7.01 1.97
N ASP A 184 17.57 -7.79 2.84
CA ASP A 184 17.93 -9.18 2.51
C ASP A 184 16.65 -9.93 2.11
N PRO A 185 16.52 -10.36 0.84
CA PRO A 185 15.29 -10.98 0.35
C PRO A 185 14.85 -12.20 1.17
N LYS A 186 15.77 -12.88 1.87
CA LYS A 186 15.46 -14.05 2.73
C LYS A 186 14.88 -13.68 4.10
N ARG A 187 14.96 -12.42 4.49
CA ARG A 187 14.45 -11.89 5.77
C ARG A 187 13.20 -11.03 5.60
N VAL A 188 12.75 -10.81 4.37
CA VAL A 188 11.50 -10.11 4.08
C VAL A 188 10.34 -11.01 4.49
N VAL A 189 9.59 -10.56 5.51
CA VAL A 189 8.38 -11.21 5.99
C VAL A 189 7.23 -10.93 5.02
N CYS A 190 7.11 -9.67 4.60
CA CYS A 190 6.13 -9.27 3.60
C CYS A 190 6.62 -8.08 2.77
N ARG A 191 6.15 -8.04 1.52
CA ARG A 191 6.34 -6.95 0.57
C ARG A 191 4.96 -6.56 0.04
N PHE A 192 4.66 -5.28 0.08
CA PHE A 192 3.47 -4.71 -0.53
C PHE A 192 3.92 -3.70 -1.58
N ASP A 193 3.52 -3.92 -2.83
CA ASP A 193 3.69 -2.95 -3.90
C ASP A 193 2.31 -2.35 -4.19
N ALA A 194 2.20 -1.03 -4.08
CA ALA A 194 1.03 -0.28 -4.50
C ALA A 194 1.44 0.58 -5.70
N SER A 195 0.67 0.49 -6.77
CA SER A 195 0.92 1.27 -7.98
C SER A 195 -0.17 2.31 -8.16
N ALA A 196 0.25 3.56 -8.38
CA ALA A 196 -0.67 4.67 -8.55
C ALA A 196 -1.63 4.47 -9.74
N VAL A 197 -1.22 3.70 -10.76
CA VAL A 197 -2.04 3.40 -11.95
C VAL A 197 -3.24 2.50 -11.63
N PHE A 198 -3.12 1.65 -10.62
CA PHE A 198 -4.16 0.67 -10.26
C PHE A 198 -5.01 1.11 -9.06
N ASP A 199 -4.55 2.10 -8.29
CA ASP A 199 -5.24 2.61 -7.09
C ASP A 199 -6.42 3.54 -7.46
N GLU A 200 -6.31 4.26 -8.59
CA GLU A 200 -7.36 5.16 -9.11
C GLU A 200 -8.67 4.44 -9.49
N GLU A 201 -8.66 3.12 -9.73
CA GLU A 201 -9.87 2.35 -10.14
C GLU A 201 -10.78 1.96 -8.96
N THR A 202 -10.31 2.05 -7.70
CA THR A 202 -11.06 1.57 -6.52
C THR A 202 -11.77 2.64 -5.70
N GLU A 203 -11.52 3.94 -5.95
CA GLU A 203 -12.13 5.03 -5.18
C GLU A 203 -13.54 5.44 -5.65
N ASP A 204 -14.06 4.87 -6.75
CA ASP A 204 -15.35 5.24 -7.34
C ASP A 204 -16.56 4.38 -6.86
N GLU A 205 -16.39 3.44 -5.92
CA GLU A 205 -17.48 2.63 -5.35
C GLU A 205 -17.99 3.17 -3.98
N GLU A 206 -18.11 4.49 -3.81
CA GLU A 206 -18.90 5.03 -2.71
C GLU A 206 -20.39 4.79 -2.98
N THR A 207 -20.96 3.89 -2.18
CA THR A 207 -22.38 3.50 -2.09
C THR A 207 -23.34 4.70 -2.16
N GLU A 208 -24.01 4.86 -3.30
CA GLU A 208 -25.30 5.56 -3.38
C GLU A 208 -26.38 4.68 -2.72
N ASP A 209 -26.43 4.64 -1.39
CA ASP A 209 -27.56 4.02 -0.69
C ASP A 209 -28.81 4.87 -0.91
N GLU A 210 -29.74 4.25 -1.64
CA GLU A 210 -31.01 4.78 -2.12
C GLU A 210 -31.93 5.19 -0.96
N ASP A 211 -32.40 6.43 -1.00
CA ASP A 211 -33.54 6.96 -0.24
C ASP A 211 -34.80 6.12 -0.55
N LEU A 212 -35.00 5.02 0.17
CA LEU A 212 -36.25 4.25 0.15
C LEU A 212 -37.17 4.71 1.29
N THR A 213 -38.10 5.57 0.91
CA THR A 213 -39.31 5.97 1.64
C THR A 213 -40.08 4.75 2.16
N ASP A 214 -40.35 4.71 3.47
CA ASP A 214 -41.30 3.76 4.05
C ASP A 214 -42.50 4.54 4.63
N GLU A 215 -43.46 4.87 3.75
CA GLU A 215 -44.82 5.21 4.14
C GLU A 215 -45.64 3.91 4.27
N ASP A 216 -46.29 3.79 5.43
CA ASP A 216 -47.57 3.11 5.66
C ASP A 216 -47.64 1.58 5.52
N LEU A 217 -47.75 0.90 6.68
CA LEU A 217 -48.83 -0.07 6.92
C LEU A 217 -49.26 -0.04 8.40
N GLY A 218 -50.35 0.68 8.68
CA GLY A 218 -50.94 0.81 10.02
C GLY A 218 -51.68 -0.42 10.58
N GLN A 219 -52.06 -0.31 11.86
CA GLN A 219 -53.43 -0.51 12.36
C GLN A 219 -53.51 -0.31 13.89
N ASP A 220 -54.31 0.69 14.26
CA ASP A 220 -54.91 1.01 15.56
C ASP A 220 -55.70 -0.19 16.13
N PRO A 221 -55.84 -0.35 17.46
CA PRO A 221 -57.01 0.24 18.11
C PRO A 221 -56.77 0.70 19.58
N GLU A 222 -57.35 1.82 20.00
CA GLU A 222 -58.53 1.85 20.89
C GLU A 222 -58.81 3.23 21.54
N LEU A 223 -59.93 3.83 21.09
CA LEU A 223 -61.02 4.43 21.88
C LEU A 223 -60.83 5.82 22.57
N ASP A 224 -61.34 6.84 21.87
CA ASP A 224 -61.89 8.14 22.36
C ASP A 224 -63.24 7.92 23.11
N PRO A 225 -63.99 8.93 23.65
CA PRO A 225 -63.72 10.35 23.93
C PRO A 225 -64.27 10.85 25.31
N VAL A 226 -63.80 11.99 25.86
CA VAL A 226 -64.66 12.85 26.70
C VAL A 226 -64.26 14.33 26.57
N LEU A 227 -65.16 15.11 25.97
CA LEU A 227 -65.26 16.56 26.12
C LEU A 227 -65.83 16.85 27.52
N ASP A 228 -65.19 17.75 28.27
CA ASP A 228 -65.88 18.56 29.28
C ASP A 228 -65.41 20.01 29.11
N ASP A 229 -66.27 20.78 28.43
CA ASP A 229 -66.40 22.22 28.64
C ASP A 229 -66.90 22.41 30.08
N GLU A 230 -66.15 23.11 30.93
CA GLU A 230 -66.62 23.97 32.04
C GLU A 230 -65.45 24.27 33.01
N ASP A 231 -64.76 25.38 32.82
CA ASP A 231 -64.66 26.36 33.90
C ASP A 231 -64.15 27.72 33.40
N LEU A 232 -65.08 28.66 33.43
CA LEU A 232 -64.95 30.06 33.11
C LEU A 232 -64.07 30.77 34.15
N GLU A 233 -63.22 31.67 33.66
CA GLU A 233 -62.59 32.80 34.37
C GLU A 233 -63.54 33.46 35.41
N PRO A 234 -63.04 34.04 36.53
CA PRO A 234 -62.32 35.32 36.44
C PRO A 234 -61.32 35.63 37.57
N LEU A 235 -60.31 36.46 37.30
CA LEU A 235 -59.82 37.40 38.31
C LEU A 235 -59.42 38.73 37.68
N ASP A 236 -60.29 39.70 37.92
CA ASP A 236 -60.17 41.13 37.68
C ASP A 236 -58.94 41.77 38.35
N ALA A 237 -58.41 42.76 37.62
CA ALA A 237 -58.04 44.12 38.03
C ALA A 237 -57.17 44.39 39.27
N ASP A 238 -55.98 44.95 39.02
CA ASP A 238 -55.46 46.25 39.52
C ASP A 238 -53.93 46.21 39.29
N ARG A 239 -53.21 47.17 38.71
CA ARG A 239 -53.44 48.56 38.30
C ARG A 239 -52.30 48.94 37.35
#